data_AF-X5X5J7-F1
#
_entry.id   AF-X5X5J7-F1
#
_cell.length_a   1.000
_cell.length_b   1.000
_cell.length_c   1.000
_cell.angle_alpha   90.00
_cell.angle_beta   90.00
_cell.angle_gamma   90.00
#
_symmetry.space_group_name_H-M   'P 1'
#
loop_
_entity.id
_entity.type
_entity.pdbx_description
1 polymer ?
#
loop_
_entity_poly.entity_id
_entity_poly.type
_entity_poly.pdbx_seq_one_letter_code
_entity_poly.pdbx_strand_id
1 'polypeptide(L)'
;MKGSSLFLLRRYSEAVGSYQKAGDQFFIHPFLAAAYAHLGETQKARAEVQEALIRKHDLTIRLISRLPFAHQVDLELFTSGFRKAGFPA
;
A
#
# COMPACT_ATOMS: atom_id res chain seq x y z
N MET A 1 -5.10 -6.82 9.47
CA MET A 1 -4.44 -5.79 10.32
C MET A 1 -5.31 -4.53 10.34
N LYS A 2 -5.36 -3.79 11.45
CA LYS A 2 -6.17 -2.55 11.61
C LYS A 2 -5.96 -1.54 10.48
N GLY A 3 -4.73 -1.40 9.96
CA GLY A 3 -4.41 -0.50 8.84
C GLY A 3 -5.18 -0.80 7.56
N SER A 4 -5.34 -2.07 7.18
CA SER A 4 -6.09 -2.45 5.97
C SER A 4 -7.58 -2.14 6.12
N SER A 5 -8.18 -2.37 7.28
CA SER A 5 -9.57 -1.99 7.52
C SER A 5 -9.78 -0.48 7.44
N LEU A 6 -8.85 0.32 7.97
CA LEU A 6 -8.89 1.78 7.87
C LEU A 6 -8.72 2.26 6.42
N PHE A 7 -7.85 1.61 5.65
CA PHE A 7 -7.65 1.89 4.24
C PHE A 7 -8.93 1.63 3.43
N LEU A 8 -9.60 0.50 3.66
CA LEU A 8 -10.88 0.15 3.01
C LEU A 8 -12.00 1.15 3.35
N LEU A 9 -11.99 1.69 4.57
CA LEU A 9 -12.87 2.78 4.99
C LEU A 9 -12.42 4.17 4.49
N ARG A 10 -11.41 4.26 3.62
CA ARG A 10 -10.81 5.49 3.09
C ARG A 10 -10.23 6.43 4.16
N ARG A 11 -9.98 5.91 5.36
CA ARG A 11 -9.34 6.63 6.48
C ARG A 11 -7.83 6.55 6.35
N TYR A 12 -7.30 7.07 5.25
CA TYR A 12 -5.91 6.85 4.85
C TYR A 12 -4.88 7.38 5.87
N SER A 13 -5.14 8.53 6.50
CA SER A 13 -4.26 9.07 7.55
C SER A 13 -4.13 8.12 8.75
N GLU A 14 -5.22 7.47 9.14
CA GLU A 14 -5.22 6.52 10.24
C GLU A 14 -4.62 5.17 9.83
N ALA A 15 -4.84 4.78 8.56
CA ALA A 15 -4.19 3.62 7.97
C ALA A 15 -2.65 3.78 8.03
N VAL A 16 -2.11 4.93 7.64
CA VAL A 16 -0.68 5.26 7.76
C VAL A 16 -0.21 5.09 9.20
N GLY A 17 -0.89 5.71 10.17
CA GLY A 17 -0.52 5.59 11.57
C GLY A 17 -0.58 4.15 12.10
N SER A 18 -1.51 3.33 11.60
CA SER A 18 -1.57 1.91 11.95
C SER A 18 -0.44 1.09 11.30
N TYR A 19 -0.06 1.42 10.06
CA TYR A 19 1.00 0.73 9.34
C TYR A 19 2.38 1.06 9.92
N GLN A 20 2.64 2.32 10.26
CA GLN A 20 3.87 2.73 10.94
C GLN A 20 4.05 2.02 12.30
N LYS A 21 2.95 1.81 13.04
CA LYS A 21 2.98 1.07 14.32
C LYS A 21 3.20 -0.43 14.16
N ALA A 22 2.90 -0.99 12.99
CA ALA A 22 3.13 -2.42 12.72
C ALA A 22 4.63 -2.76 12.59
N GLY A 23 5.49 -1.73 12.50
CA GLY A 23 6.92 -1.89 12.40
C GLY A 23 7.37 -2.20 10.98
N ASP A 24 8.65 -2.56 10.88
CA ASP A 24 9.38 -2.54 9.62
C ASP A 24 9.30 -3.89 8.87
N GLN A 25 8.10 -4.26 8.44
CA GLN A 25 7.86 -5.47 7.66
C GLN A 25 7.78 -5.13 6.17
N PHE A 26 8.42 -5.91 5.31
CA PHE A 26 8.53 -5.60 3.86
C PHE A 26 7.17 -5.33 3.19
N PHE A 27 6.11 -6.03 3.62
CA PHE A 27 4.79 -5.91 3.04
C PHE A 27 4.04 -4.66 3.49
N ILE A 28 4.55 -3.91 4.48
CA ILE A 28 3.95 -2.66 4.97
C ILE A 28 4.21 -1.50 4.01
N HIS A 29 5.39 -1.43 3.40
CA HIS A 29 5.76 -0.33 2.49
C HIS A 29 4.80 -0.20 1.30
N PRO A 30 4.37 -1.28 0.62
CA PRO A 30 3.33 -1.18 -0.40
C PRO A 30 2.03 -0.52 0.09
N PHE A 31 1.56 -0.89 1.28
CA PHE A 31 0.34 -0.31 1.84
C PHE A 31 0.52 1.14 2.30
N LEU A 32 1.68 1.50 2.85
CA LEU A 32 2.04 2.89 3.15
C LEU A 32 2.09 3.73 1.88
N ALA A 33 2.76 3.24 0.84
CA ALA A 33 2.83 3.87 -0.46
C ALA A 33 1.44 4.15 -1.04
N ALA A 34 0.55 3.16 -1.01
CA ALA A 34 -0.83 3.31 -1.43
C ALA A 34 -1.58 4.36 -0.60
N ALA A 35 -1.45 4.33 0.73
CA ALA A 35 -2.14 5.25 1.62
C ALA A 35 -1.67 6.70 1.40
N TYR A 36 -0.35 6.93 1.30
CA TYR A 36 0.22 8.23 0.96
C TYR A 36 -0.21 8.73 -0.41
N ALA A 37 -0.29 7.84 -1.40
CA ALA A 37 -0.76 8.20 -2.73
C ALA A 37 -2.23 8.67 -2.73
N HIS A 38 -3.08 8.07 -1.89
CA HIS A 38 -4.46 8.54 -1.71
C HIS A 38 -4.58 9.84 -0.92
N LEU A 39 -3.61 10.16 -0.06
CA LEU A 39 -3.51 11.44 0.64
C LEU A 39 -2.89 12.56 -0.23
N GLY A 40 -2.39 12.23 -1.42
CA GLY A 40 -1.67 13.18 -2.28
C GLY A 40 -0.23 13.44 -1.85
N GLU A 41 0.27 12.73 -0.83
CA GLU A 41 1.65 12.84 -0.31
C GLU A 41 2.63 12.09 -1.22
N THR A 42 2.75 12.57 -2.45
CA THR A 42 3.39 11.87 -3.57
C THR A 42 4.86 11.55 -3.30
N GLN A 43 5.60 12.42 -2.62
CA GLN A 43 7.01 12.18 -2.28
C GLN A 43 7.16 11.01 -1.30
N LYS A 44 6.31 10.95 -0.26
CA LYS A 44 6.33 9.83 0.69
C LYS A 44 5.87 8.54 0.03
N ALA A 45 4.86 8.61 -0.84
CA ALA A 45 4.42 7.45 -1.60
C ALA A 45 5.56 6.85 -2.44
N ARG A 46 6.33 7.69 -3.16
CA ARG A 46 7.48 7.24 -3.94
C ARG A 46 8.60 6.65 -3.08
N ALA A 47 8.89 7.25 -1.92
CA ALA A 47 9.90 6.72 -1.00
C ALA A 47 9.53 5.30 -0.55
N GLU A 48 8.28 5.07 -0.16
CA GLU A 48 7.80 3.75 0.24
C GLU A 48 7.77 2.74 -0.91
N VAL A 49 7.52 3.17 -2.16
CA VAL A 49 7.70 2.31 -3.34
C VAL A 49 9.15 1.86 -3.48
N GLN A 50 10.12 2.78 -3.31
CA GLN A 50 11.54 2.42 -3.38
C GLN A 50 11.92 1.43 -2.27
N GLU A 51 11.50 1.66 -1.03
CA GLU A 51 11.73 0.73 0.09
C GLU A 51 11.13 -0.66 -0.17
N ALA A 52 9.91 -0.70 -0.71
CA ALA A 52 9.27 -1.95 -1.09
C ALA A 52 10.09 -2.71 -2.15
N LEU A 53 10.58 -2.00 -3.18
CA LEU A 53 11.37 -2.59 -4.28
C LEU A 53 12.79 -2.98 -3.87
N ILE A 54 13.42 -2.26 -2.93
CA ILE A 54 14.72 -2.63 -2.35
C ILE A 54 14.62 -3.98 -1.66
N ARG A 55 13.54 -4.21 -0.91
CA ARG A 55 13.31 -5.46 -0.17
C ARG A 55 12.81 -6.59 -1.06
N LYS A 56 12.02 -6.24 -2.08
CA LYS A 56 11.44 -7.19 -3.01
C LYS A 56 11.40 -6.59 -4.42
N HIS A 57 12.46 -6.82 -5.17
CA HIS A 57 12.68 -6.20 -6.49
C HIS A 57 11.67 -6.63 -7.56
N ASP A 58 11.02 -7.79 -7.41
CA ASP A 58 10.01 -8.34 -8.32
C ASP A 58 8.59 -7.92 -7.95
N LEU A 59 8.44 -6.99 -7.00
CA LEU A 59 7.14 -6.55 -6.53
C LEU A 59 6.41 -5.74 -7.60
N THR A 60 5.37 -6.34 -8.15
CA THR A 60 4.47 -5.74 -9.13
C THR A 60 3.05 -5.65 -8.58
N ILE A 61 2.24 -4.78 -9.18
CA ILE A 61 0.80 -4.71 -8.91
C ILE A 61 0.18 -6.10 -9.13
N ARG A 62 0.51 -6.79 -10.24
CA ARG A 62 0.06 -8.17 -10.50
C ARG A 62 0.39 -9.13 -9.36
N LEU A 63 1.59 -9.06 -8.80
CA LEU A 63 2.00 -9.94 -7.70
C LEU A 63 1.22 -9.62 -6.42
N ILE A 64 1.03 -8.34 -6.10
CA ILE A 64 0.26 -7.92 -4.93
C ILE A 64 -1.22 -8.27 -5.08
N SER A 65 -1.79 -8.14 -6.28
CA SER A 65 -3.18 -8.49 -6.57
C SER A 65 -3.50 -10.00 -6.43
N ARG A 66 -2.48 -10.86 -6.34
CA ARG A 66 -2.62 -12.29 -6.07
C ARG A 66 -2.69 -12.63 -4.58
N LEU A 67 -2.50 -11.65 -3.69
CA LEU A 67 -2.70 -11.86 -2.25
C LEU A 67 -4.18 -12.17 -1.98
N PRO A 68 -4.49 -13.00 -0.96
CA PRO A 68 -5.86 -13.37 -0.64
C PRO A 68 -6.59 -12.19 0.01
N PHE A 69 -7.12 -11.29 -0.81
CA PHE A 69 -8.06 -10.26 -0.37
C PHE A 69 -9.44 -10.89 -0.14
N ALA A 70 -10.11 -10.50 0.93
CA ALA A 70 -11.41 -11.05 1.31
C ALA A 70 -12.50 -10.71 0.28
N HIS A 71 -12.43 -9.53 -0.35
CA HIS A 71 -13.39 -9.07 -1.35
C HIS A 71 -12.72 -8.42 -2.57
N GLN A 72 -13.37 -8.53 -3.73
CA GLN A 72 -12.84 -7.99 -4.98
C GLN A 72 -12.82 -6.44 -5.01
N VAL A 73 -13.77 -5.79 -4.35
CA VAL A 73 -13.80 -4.33 -4.17
C VAL A 73 -12.59 -3.85 -3.35
N ASP A 74 -12.18 -4.64 -2.36
CA ASP A 74 -10.99 -4.34 -1.55
C ASP A 74 -9.73 -4.37 -2.42
N LEU A 75 -9.63 -5.40 -3.27
CA LEU A 75 -8.53 -5.55 -4.22
C LEU A 75 -8.43 -4.35 -5.17
N GLU A 76 -9.54 -3.87 -5.71
CA GLU A 76 -9.56 -2.71 -6.60
C GLU A 76 -9.10 -1.44 -5.90
N LEU A 77 -9.55 -1.21 -4.66
CA LEU A 77 -9.15 -0.02 -3.91
C LEU A 77 -7.64 -0.03 -3.64
N PHE A 78 -7.09 -1.15 -3.17
CA PHE A 78 -5.65 -1.30 -2.95
C PHE A 78 -4.86 -1.16 -4.25
N THR A 79 -5.30 -1.83 -5.31
CA THR A 79 -4.67 -1.77 -6.64
C THR A 79 -4.65 -0.35 -7.20
N SER A 80 -5.71 0.43 -6.96
CA SER A 80 -5.75 1.84 -7.34
C SER A 80 -4.69 2.66 -6.59
N GLY A 81 -4.48 2.39 -5.30
CA GLY A 81 -3.45 3.03 -4.49
C GLY A 81 -2.05 2.66 -4.94
N PHE A 82 -1.79 1.38 -5.24
CA PHE A 82 -0.49 0.94 -5.75
C PHE A 82 -0.16 1.57 -7.11
N ARG A 83 -1.15 1.67 -8.01
CA ARG A 83 -0.98 2.35 -9.30
C ARG A 83 -0.67 3.83 -9.12
N LYS A 84 -1.38 4.52 -8.22
CA LYS A 84 -1.12 5.94 -7.92
C LYS A 84 0.25 6.16 -7.28
N ALA A 85 0.72 5.23 -6.46
CA ALA A 85 2.04 5.29 -5.84
C ALA A 85 3.17 5.08 -6.87
N GLY A 86 2.88 4.41 -7.99
CA GLY A 86 3.83 4.19 -9.07
C GLY A 86 4.49 2.80 -9.05
N PHE A 87 3.83 1.79 -8.47
CA PHE A 87 4.30 0.41 -8.61
C PHE A 87 4.26 -0.06 -10.07
N PRO A 88 5.22 -0.91 -10.50
CA PRO A 88 5.19 -1.53 -11.82
C PRO A 88 4.00 -2.50 -11.95
N ALA A 89 3.45 -2.61 -13.16
CA ALA A 89 2.25 -3.41 -13.45
C ALA A 89 2.50 -4.92 -13.33
#